data_AF-A0A7C2SZL9-F1
#
_entry.id   AF-A0A7C2SZL9-F1
#
_cell.length_a   1.000
_cell.length_b   1.000
_cell.length_c   1.000
_cell.angle_alpha   90.00
_cell.angle_beta   90.00
_cell.angle_gamma   90.00
#
_symmetry.space_group_name_H-M   'P 1'
#
loop_
_entity.id
_entity.type
_entity.pdbx_description
1 polymer ?
#
loop_
_entity_poly.entity_id
_entity_poly.type
_entity_poly.pdbx_seq_one_letter_code
_entity_poly.pdbx_strand_id
1 'polypeptide(L)'
;MARLPSFHYRWEWRLRANPEQLWEWVSDTNRFNADTGLPALEENIPLENRRRRLRFSLLGVKVEWEETPFEWVRPFRFGVVRRYLSGPVALMRVLAELMPLPEGGTRLVYQVWAYPRNFLGVLAIPIQIGLISARRFGAVFRQYDDWVMQGKAVWDSERPTALTREQRRRLRFLCRQLTDWGADPALVDRLAHLLETADDLTLMRMRPYALADYWGVPRKRCWNFS
;
A
#
# COMPACT_ATOMS: atom_id res chain seq x y z
N MET A 1 37.30 -9.62 -4.64
CA MET A 1 35.91 -9.98 -4.99
C MET A 1 35.40 -9.00 -6.03
N ALA A 2 34.98 -9.47 -7.20
CA ALA A 2 34.41 -8.60 -8.23
C ALA A 2 33.09 -7.98 -7.75
N ARG A 3 32.92 -6.68 -7.94
CA ARG A 3 31.69 -5.96 -7.59
C ARG A 3 30.63 -6.29 -8.65
N LEU A 4 29.52 -6.93 -8.25
CA LEU A 4 28.42 -7.22 -9.17
C LEU A 4 27.81 -5.90 -9.70
N PRO A 5 27.32 -5.86 -10.95
CA PRO A 5 26.70 -4.67 -11.52
C PRO A 5 25.42 -4.32 -10.76
N SER A 6 25.24 -3.05 -10.43
CA SER A 6 23.98 -2.52 -9.90
C SER A 6 23.06 -2.07 -11.04
N PHE A 7 21.76 -2.10 -10.81
CA PHE A 7 20.76 -1.68 -11.77
C PHE A 7 20.04 -0.42 -11.30
N HIS A 8 19.78 0.50 -12.21
CA HIS A 8 18.98 1.69 -11.96
C HIS A 8 17.90 1.81 -13.05
N TYR A 9 16.67 1.95 -12.61
CA TYR A 9 15.52 2.18 -13.46
C TYR A 9 14.87 3.50 -13.08
N ARG A 10 14.44 4.26 -14.09
CA ARG A 10 13.67 5.48 -13.93
C ARG A 10 12.50 5.43 -14.90
N TRP A 11 11.30 5.53 -14.35
CA TRP A 11 10.07 5.68 -15.12
C TRP A 11 9.41 7.01 -14.79
N GLU A 12 8.62 7.48 -15.73
CA GLU A 12 7.92 8.74 -15.63
C GLU A 12 6.53 8.60 -16.23
N TRP A 13 5.53 9.12 -15.53
CA TRP A 13 4.15 9.16 -15.99
C TRP A 13 3.55 10.54 -15.74
N ARG A 14 2.73 10.98 -16.69
CA ARG A 14 1.87 12.16 -16.52
C ARG A 14 0.48 11.68 -16.15
N LEU A 15 -0.03 12.16 -15.02
CA LEU A 15 -1.31 11.80 -14.42
C LEU A 15 -2.16 13.06 -14.35
N ARG A 16 -3.48 12.92 -14.43
CA ARG A 16 -4.40 14.07 -14.47
C ARG A 16 -4.65 14.64 -13.08
N ALA A 17 -4.62 13.80 -12.04
CA ALA A 17 -4.89 14.21 -10.68
C ALA A 17 -3.72 14.96 -10.06
N ASN A 18 -4.01 15.88 -9.13
CA ASN A 18 -2.99 16.67 -8.45
C ASN A 18 -2.25 15.82 -7.38
N PRO A 19 -1.03 16.22 -6.97
CA PRO A 19 -0.21 15.44 -6.05
C PRO A 19 -0.92 15.09 -4.75
N GLU A 20 -1.69 16.02 -4.20
CA GLU A 20 -2.44 15.86 -2.95
C GLU A 20 -3.48 14.73 -3.03
N GLN A 21 -4.14 14.61 -4.18
CA GLN A 21 -5.20 13.62 -4.41
C GLN A 21 -4.61 12.23 -4.68
N LEU A 22 -3.47 12.17 -5.35
CA LEU A 22 -2.75 10.93 -5.64
C LEU A 22 -1.96 10.39 -4.45
N TRP A 23 -1.54 11.27 -3.54
CA TRP A 23 -0.58 10.94 -2.49
C TRP A 23 -0.99 9.74 -1.64
N GLU A 24 -2.26 9.64 -1.25
CA GLU A 24 -2.73 8.56 -0.38
C GLU A 24 -2.63 7.19 -1.06
N TRP A 25 -2.85 7.14 -2.37
CA TRP A 25 -2.70 5.93 -3.18
C TRP A 25 -1.24 5.60 -3.47
N VAL A 26 -0.45 6.61 -3.87
CA VAL A 26 0.94 6.43 -4.30
C VAL A 26 1.87 6.12 -3.11
N SER A 27 1.62 6.70 -1.94
CA SER A 27 2.43 6.48 -0.73
C SER A 27 2.08 5.17 0.00
N ASP A 28 0.98 4.49 -0.34
CA ASP A 28 0.67 3.16 0.18
C ASP A 28 1.48 2.07 -0.55
N THR A 29 2.72 1.91 -0.11
CA THR A 29 3.64 0.94 -0.74
C THR A 29 3.19 -0.51 -0.59
N ASN A 30 2.42 -0.86 0.44
CA ASN A 30 1.90 -2.23 0.60
C ASN A 30 0.81 -2.50 -0.43
N ARG A 31 -0.11 -1.54 -0.59
CA ARG A 31 -1.16 -1.62 -1.60
C ARG A 31 -0.57 -1.66 -3.00
N PHE A 32 0.37 -0.77 -3.29
CA PHE A 32 1.05 -0.72 -4.58
C PHE A 32 1.78 -2.05 -4.89
N ASN A 33 2.48 -2.65 -3.92
CA ASN A 33 3.08 -3.97 -4.11
C ASN A 33 2.00 -5.01 -4.49
N ALA A 34 0.87 -5.01 -3.79
CA ALA A 34 -0.19 -5.97 -4.04
C ALA A 34 -0.88 -5.74 -5.39
N ASP A 35 -1.17 -4.50 -5.78
CA ASP A 35 -1.77 -4.14 -7.08
C ASP A 35 -0.82 -4.44 -8.25
N THR A 36 0.49 -4.41 -8.01
CA THR A 36 1.51 -4.80 -9.01
C THR A 36 1.75 -6.32 -9.04
N GLY A 37 0.96 -7.08 -8.28
CA GLY A 37 0.97 -8.55 -8.27
C GLY A 37 2.16 -9.14 -7.53
N LEU A 38 2.77 -8.41 -6.59
CA LEU A 38 3.65 -9.00 -5.59
C LEU A 38 2.79 -9.74 -4.54
N PRO A 39 3.27 -10.88 -4.01
CA PRO A 39 2.55 -11.63 -2.97
C PRO A 39 2.33 -10.77 -1.73
N ALA A 40 1.27 -11.08 -0.99
CA ALA A 40 1.05 -10.51 0.33
C ALA A 40 2.22 -10.87 1.27
N LEU A 41 2.53 -9.98 2.20
CA LEU A 41 3.53 -10.24 3.23
C LEU A 41 3.04 -11.40 4.12
N GLU A 42 3.82 -12.46 4.22
CA GLU A 42 3.45 -13.66 4.98
C GLU A 42 3.60 -13.45 6.50
N GLU A 43 4.59 -12.65 6.92
CA GLU A 43 4.85 -12.39 8.33
C GLU A 43 5.35 -10.98 8.57
N ASN A 44 4.90 -10.41 9.68
CA ASN A 44 5.38 -9.17 10.26
C ASN A 44 5.82 -9.48 11.69
N ILE A 45 7.06 -9.92 11.84
CA ILE A 45 7.63 -10.25 13.16
C ILE A 45 8.17 -8.96 13.78
N PRO A 46 7.62 -8.50 14.92
CA PRO A 46 8.20 -7.38 15.64
C PRO A 46 9.57 -7.77 16.19
N LEU A 47 10.56 -6.92 15.96
CA LEU A 47 11.90 -7.02 16.53
C LEU A 47 12.09 -5.94 17.61
N GLU A 48 13.12 -6.10 18.45
CA GLU A 48 13.53 -5.05 19.38
C GLU A 48 13.81 -3.72 18.65
N ASN A 49 13.59 -2.59 19.33
CA ASN A 49 13.77 -1.23 18.79
C ASN A 49 12.83 -0.84 17.63
N ARG A 50 11.57 -1.30 17.63
CA ARG A 50 10.52 -0.97 16.63
C ARG A 50 10.85 -1.41 15.19
N ARG A 51 11.84 -2.29 15.01
CA ARG A 51 12.11 -2.89 13.70
C ARG A 51 11.09 -3.98 13.41
N ARG A 52 10.80 -4.20 12.13
CA ARG A 52 9.90 -5.25 11.66
C ARG A 52 10.59 -6.07 10.61
N ARG A 53 10.52 -7.39 10.72
CA ARG A 53 10.97 -8.31 9.67
C ARG A 53 9.77 -8.66 8.81
N LEU A 54 9.91 -8.43 7.51
CA LEU A 54 8.89 -8.71 6.51
C LEU A 54 9.38 -9.81 5.57
N ARG A 55 8.49 -10.74 5.19
CA ARG A 55 8.82 -11.84 4.28
C ARG A 55 7.71 -12.12 3.26
N PHE A 56 8.10 -12.55 2.07
CA PHE A 56 7.20 -13.20 1.10
C PHE A 56 7.96 -14.20 0.24
N SER A 57 7.22 -15.10 -0.41
CA SER A 57 7.76 -16.05 -1.38
C SER A 57 7.28 -15.71 -2.79
N LEU A 58 8.21 -15.49 -3.74
CA LEU A 58 7.88 -15.25 -5.16
C LEU A 58 8.61 -16.27 -6.03
N LEU A 59 7.85 -17.03 -6.84
CA LEU A 59 8.39 -18.06 -7.73
C LEU A 59 9.32 -19.06 -7.00
N GLY A 60 8.95 -19.45 -5.77
CA GLY A 60 9.74 -20.36 -4.93
C GLY A 60 10.95 -19.72 -4.23
N VAL A 61 11.22 -18.44 -4.46
CA VAL A 61 12.32 -17.71 -3.82
C VAL A 61 11.80 -16.96 -2.59
N LYS A 62 12.35 -17.29 -1.42
CA LYS A 62 12.08 -16.56 -0.18
C LYS A 62 12.80 -15.22 -0.19
N VAL A 63 12.05 -14.17 0.07
CA VAL A 63 12.53 -12.78 0.13
C VAL A 63 12.19 -12.24 1.51
N GLU A 64 13.22 -11.86 2.26
CA GLU A 64 13.08 -11.30 3.61
C GLU A 64 13.83 -9.98 3.70
N TRP A 65 13.29 -9.00 4.43
CA TRP A 65 13.98 -7.74 4.72
C TRP A 65 13.56 -7.16 6.07
N GLU A 66 14.40 -6.27 6.59
CA GLU A 66 14.05 -5.40 7.72
C GLU A 66 13.48 -4.07 7.21
N GLU A 67 12.40 -3.61 7.82
CA GLU A 67 11.83 -2.29 7.57
C GLU A 67 12.76 -1.20 8.13
N THR A 68 13.18 -0.25 7.28
CA THR A 68 14.04 0.88 7.65
C THR A 68 13.25 2.20 7.65
N PRO A 69 13.72 3.27 8.32
CA PRO A 69 13.00 4.54 8.37
C PRO A 69 12.73 5.09 6.98
N PHE A 70 11.50 5.55 6.76
CA PHE A 70 11.06 6.17 5.52
C PHE A 70 11.38 7.65 5.51
N GLU A 71 11.93 8.16 4.41
CA GLU A 71 12.00 9.60 4.17
C GLU A 71 10.75 10.01 3.38
N TRP A 72 9.88 10.83 3.97
CA TRP A 72 8.72 11.39 3.27
C TRP A 72 8.68 12.91 3.36
N VAL A 73 8.23 13.54 2.27
CA VAL A 73 7.78 14.93 2.24
C VAL A 73 6.40 14.88 1.59
N ARG A 74 5.34 14.84 2.40
CA ARG A 74 3.96 14.86 1.90
C ARG A 74 3.68 16.21 1.23
N PRO A 75 2.99 16.26 0.07
CA PRO A 75 2.53 15.17 -0.80
C PRO A 75 3.46 14.87 -1.99
N PHE A 76 4.74 15.27 -1.91
CA PHE A 76 5.61 15.34 -3.08
C PHE A 76 6.59 14.19 -3.22
N ARG A 77 6.99 13.52 -2.13
CA ARG A 77 8.10 12.57 -2.21
C ARG A 77 8.08 11.52 -1.12
N PHE A 78 8.30 10.26 -1.49
CA PHE A 78 8.71 9.22 -0.53
C PHE A 78 9.90 8.42 -1.03
N GLY A 79 10.76 8.03 -0.10
CA GLY A 79 11.91 7.17 -0.32
C GLY A 79 11.87 5.95 0.60
N VAL A 80 12.19 4.78 0.05
CA VAL A 80 12.26 3.51 0.78
C VAL A 80 13.60 2.86 0.52
N VAL A 81 14.23 2.34 1.57
CA VAL A 81 15.38 1.44 1.45
C VAL A 81 15.01 0.09 2.05
N ARG A 82 15.20 -0.98 1.27
CA ARG A 82 15.02 -2.36 1.70
C ARG A 82 16.37 -3.05 1.70
N ARG A 83 16.84 -3.41 2.89
CA ARG A 83 18.01 -4.30 3.08
C ARG A 83 17.48 -5.70 3.23
N TYR A 84 17.63 -6.49 2.19
CA TYR A 84 17.16 -7.86 2.19
C TYR A 84 18.09 -8.72 3.04
N LEU A 85 17.55 -9.69 3.76
CA LEU A 85 18.28 -10.71 4.52
C LEU A 85 18.48 -11.98 3.67
N SER A 86 17.51 -12.32 2.81
CA SER A 86 17.55 -13.47 1.91
C SER A 86 17.04 -13.10 0.50
N GLY A 87 17.26 -13.97 -0.49
CA GLY A 87 16.86 -13.74 -1.88
C GLY A 87 17.96 -13.14 -2.80
N PRO A 88 17.60 -12.81 -4.05
CA PRO A 88 18.56 -12.48 -5.12
C PRO A 88 19.04 -11.02 -5.08
N VAL A 89 18.32 -10.16 -4.36
CA VAL A 89 18.64 -8.75 -4.16
C VAL A 89 19.26 -8.59 -2.77
N ALA A 90 20.33 -7.82 -2.65
CA ALA A 90 20.93 -7.46 -1.36
C ALA A 90 20.34 -6.16 -0.81
N LEU A 91 20.19 -5.17 -1.68
CA LEU A 91 19.70 -3.84 -1.34
C LEU A 91 18.81 -3.32 -2.47
N MET A 92 17.69 -2.70 -2.10
CA MET A 92 16.87 -1.94 -3.04
C MET A 92 16.57 -0.56 -2.45
N ARG A 93 16.67 0.46 -3.28
CA ARG A 93 16.17 1.80 -2.98
C ARG A 93 15.09 2.16 -3.97
N VAL A 94 14.00 2.71 -3.46
CA VAL A 94 12.89 3.24 -4.24
C VAL A 94 12.73 4.72 -3.92
N LEU A 95 12.46 5.54 -4.93
CA LEU A 95 12.11 6.94 -4.78
C LEU A 95 10.93 7.26 -5.71
N ALA A 96 9.86 7.79 -5.14
CA ALA A 96 8.74 8.33 -5.90
C ALA A 96 8.64 9.84 -5.64
N GLU A 97 8.52 10.61 -6.72
CA GLU A 97 8.42 12.07 -6.69
C GLU A 97 7.22 12.51 -7.52
N LEU A 98 6.29 13.23 -6.90
CA LEU A 98 5.10 13.81 -7.50
C LEU A 98 5.35 15.32 -7.66
N MET A 99 5.46 15.77 -8.90
CA MET A 99 5.67 17.17 -9.23
C MET A 99 4.40 17.73 -9.87
N PRO A 100 3.84 18.84 -9.35
CA PRO A 100 2.69 19.47 -10.00
C PRO A 100 3.07 19.96 -11.40
N LEU A 101 2.15 19.82 -12.36
CA LEU A 101 2.30 20.35 -13.71
C LEU A 101 1.68 21.76 -13.81
N PRO A 102 2.23 22.66 -14.65
CA PRO A 102 1.71 24.04 -14.78
C PRO A 102 0.23 24.13 -15.17
N GLU A 103 -0.26 23.18 -15.97
CA GLU A 103 -1.64 23.12 -16.47
C GLU A 103 -2.57 22.31 -15.55
N GLY A 104 -2.08 21.89 -14.38
CA GLY A 104 -2.74 20.94 -13.49
C GLY A 104 -2.31 19.49 -13.74
N GLY A 105 -2.52 18.64 -12.73
CA GLY A 105 -2.08 17.24 -12.74
C GLY A 105 -0.65 17.05 -12.22
N THR A 106 -0.15 15.83 -12.38
CA THR A 106 1.08 15.37 -11.73
C THR A 106 2.03 14.69 -12.70
N ARG A 107 3.30 15.10 -12.66
CA ARG A 107 4.42 14.31 -13.19
C ARG A 107 4.94 13.41 -12.08
N LEU A 108 4.66 12.11 -12.17
CA LEU A 108 5.18 11.10 -11.25
C LEU A 108 6.48 10.52 -11.82
N VAL A 109 7.57 10.70 -11.08
CA VAL A 109 8.87 10.07 -11.36
C VAL A 109 9.08 8.95 -10.35
N TYR A 110 9.31 7.73 -10.83
CA TYR A 110 9.55 6.56 -9.98
C TYR A 110 10.89 5.93 -10.33
N GLN A 111 11.76 5.83 -9.33
CA GLN A 111 13.13 5.37 -9.48
C GLN A 111 13.39 4.17 -8.59
N VAL A 112 14.10 3.18 -9.13
CA VAL A 112 14.52 1.98 -8.42
C VAL A 112 16.00 1.74 -8.64
N TRP A 113 16.76 1.68 -7.56
CA TRP A 113 18.14 1.19 -7.55
C TRP A 113 18.15 -0.20 -6.91
N ALA A 114 18.65 -1.20 -7.63
CA ALA A 114 18.71 -2.57 -7.15
C ALA A 114 20.14 -3.10 -7.21
N TYR A 115 20.60 -3.65 -6.09
CA TYR A 115 21.93 -4.20 -5.93
C TYR A 115 21.81 -5.71 -5.76
N PRO A 116 22.35 -6.52 -6.70
CA PRO A 116 22.27 -7.97 -6.60
C PRO A 116 23.10 -8.50 -5.43
N ARG A 117 22.62 -9.57 -4.80
CA ARG A 117 23.39 -10.34 -3.81
C ARG A 117 24.36 -11.30 -4.48
N ASN A 118 23.94 -11.88 -5.60
CA ASN A 118 24.62 -12.97 -6.30
C ASN A 118 24.32 -12.92 -7.80
N PHE A 119 24.93 -13.81 -8.59
CA PHE A 119 24.70 -13.88 -10.05
C PHE A 119 23.24 -14.14 -10.42
N LEU A 120 22.48 -14.86 -9.59
CA LEU A 120 21.03 -14.99 -9.79
C LEU A 120 20.33 -13.62 -9.77
N GLY A 121 20.75 -12.71 -8.88
CA GLY A 121 20.29 -11.31 -8.87
C GLY A 121 20.63 -10.54 -10.14
N VAL A 122 21.82 -10.75 -10.72
CA VAL A 122 22.23 -10.10 -11.97
C VAL A 122 21.29 -10.45 -13.12
N LEU A 123 20.78 -11.68 -13.16
CA LEU A 123 19.83 -12.14 -14.18
C LEU A 123 18.37 -11.76 -13.84
N ALA A 124 17.96 -11.96 -12.58
CA ALA A 124 16.57 -11.81 -12.17
C ALA A 124 16.12 -10.34 -12.10
N ILE A 125 16.99 -9.41 -11.67
CA ILE A 125 16.65 -7.99 -11.51
C ILE A 125 16.15 -7.35 -12.83
N PRO A 126 16.86 -7.43 -13.96
CA PRO A 126 16.40 -6.78 -15.19
C PRO A 126 15.09 -7.35 -15.74
N ILE A 127 14.86 -8.65 -15.56
CA ILE A 127 13.61 -9.29 -15.99
C ILE A 127 12.46 -8.87 -15.06
N GLN A 128 12.64 -9.05 -13.75
CA GLN A 128 11.56 -8.81 -12.79
C GLN A 128 11.26 -7.32 -12.64
N ILE A 129 12.28 -6.49 -12.41
CA ILE A 129 12.10 -5.06 -12.16
C ILE A 129 12.00 -4.29 -13.49
N GLY A 130 12.96 -4.51 -14.39
CA GLY A 130 13.08 -3.73 -15.63
C GLY A 130 11.97 -4.01 -16.65
N LEU A 131 11.46 -5.23 -16.73
CA LEU A 131 10.46 -5.62 -17.72
C LEU A 131 9.06 -5.86 -17.13
N ILE A 132 8.94 -6.75 -16.13
CA ILE A 132 7.63 -7.15 -15.59
C ILE A 132 7.04 -6.04 -14.72
N SER A 133 7.76 -5.62 -13.68
CA SER A 133 7.30 -4.58 -12.75
C SER A 133 7.09 -3.24 -13.46
N ALA A 134 7.98 -2.84 -14.37
CA ALA A 134 7.85 -1.60 -15.15
C ALA A 134 6.48 -1.45 -15.82
N ARG A 135 5.99 -2.51 -16.48
CA ARG A 135 4.68 -2.51 -17.15
C ARG A 135 3.53 -2.40 -16.15
N ARG A 136 3.62 -3.13 -15.04
CA ARG A 136 2.58 -3.13 -14.00
C ARG A 136 2.53 -1.83 -13.23
N PHE A 137 3.67 -1.21 -12.93
CA PHE A 137 3.76 0.10 -12.25
C PHE A 137 2.97 1.17 -13.01
N GLY A 138 3.22 1.29 -14.32
CA GLY A 138 2.50 2.26 -15.14
C GLY A 138 1.00 1.99 -15.22
N ALA A 139 0.58 0.71 -15.27
CA ALA A 139 -0.83 0.36 -15.26
C ALA A 139 -1.52 0.72 -13.94
N VAL A 140 -0.89 0.40 -12.81
CA VAL A 140 -1.43 0.68 -11.46
C VAL A 140 -1.50 2.19 -11.20
N PHE A 141 -0.47 2.97 -11.54
CA PHE A 141 -0.52 4.42 -11.34
C PHE A 141 -1.59 5.11 -12.20
N ARG A 142 -1.83 4.63 -13.43
CA ARG A 142 -2.95 5.11 -14.24
C ARG A 142 -4.30 4.71 -13.65
N GLN A 143 -4.41 3.50 -13.11
CA GLN A 143 -5.62 3.07 -12.42
C GLN A 143 -5.92 3.93 -11.19
N TYR A 144 -4.90 4.29 -10.40
CA TYR A 144 -5.07 5.21 -9.26
C TYR A 144 -5.53 6.60 -9.72
N ASP A 145 -4.95 7.10 -10.83
CA ASP A 145 -5.39 8.36 -11.44
C ASP A 145 -6.85 8.30 -11.91
N ASP A 146 -7.27 7.20 -12.54
CA ASP A 146 -8.67 6.98 -12.93
C ASP A 146 -9.61 6.97 -11.72
N TRP A 147 -9.23 6.29 -10.63
CA TRP A 147 -10.04 6.26 -9.40
C TRP A 147 -10.18 7.61 -8.74
N VAL A 148 -9.08 8.36 -8.64
CA VAL A 148 -9.12 9.73 -8.10
C VAL A 148 -9.99 10.63 -8.97
N MET A 149 -9.92 10.50 -10.30
CA MET A 149 -10.77 11.24 -11.22
C MET A 149 -12.25 10.88 -11.14
N GLN A 150 -12.57 9.66 -10.70
CA GLN A 150 -13.94 9.21 -10.41
C GLN A 150 -14.41 9.64 -9.01
N GLY A 151 -13.59 10.36 -8.24
CA GLY A 151 -13.91 10.79 -6.89
C GLY A 151 -13.77 9.67 -5.84
N LYS A 152 -13.14 8.54 -6.17
CA LYS A 152 -12.93 7.45 -5.23
C LYS A 152 -11.81 7.79 -4.25
N ALA A 153 -12.07 7.56 -2.97
CA ALA A 153 -11.06 7.59 -1.92
C ALA A 153 -10.43 6.21 -1.73
N VAL A 154 -9.29 6.17 -1.04
CA VAL A 154 -8.61 4.89 -0.70
C VAL A 154 -9.56 3.92 0.03
N TRP A 155 -10.51 4.47 0.79
CA TRP A 155 -11.53 3.71 1.52
C TRP A 155 -12.57 3.02 0.63
N ASP A 156 -12.76 3.49 -0.61
CA ASP A 156 -13.67 2.87 -1.58
C ASP A 156 -13.00 1.75 -2.39
N SER A 157 -11.78 1.38 -1.99
CA SER A 157 -11.07 0.26 -2.53
C SER A 157 -11.74 -1.05 -2.14
N GLU A 158 -12.43 -1.64 -3.08
CA GLU A 158 -12.96 -2.98 -2.94
C GLU A 158 -11.91 -4.01 -3.40
N ARG A 159 -11.50 -4.87 -2.47
CA ARG A 159 -11.02 -6.21 -2.81
C ARG A 159 -11.86 -7.16 -1.99
N PRO A 160 -12.63 -8.07 -2.61
CA PRO A 160 -13.48 -8.98 -1.85
C PRO A 160 -12.63 -9.83 -0.90
N THR A 161 -12.58 -9.46 0.36
CA THR A 161 -12.05 -10.31 1.42
C THR A 161 -13.13 -11.34 1.68
N ALA A 162 -12.90 -12.59 1.28
CA ALA A 162 -13.88 -13.65 1.47
C ALA A 162 -13.99 -14.00 2.96
N LEU A 163 -14.77 -13.22 3.73
CA LEU A 163 -15.07 -13.54 5.12
C LEU A 163 -15.71 -14.93 5.20
N THR A 164 -15.20 -15.77 6.10
CA THR A 164 -15.79 -17.08 6.38
C THR A 164 -17.21 -16.92 6.93
N ARG A 165 -18.02 -17.99 6.84
CA ARG A 165 -19.37 -17.99 7.42
C ARG A 165 -19.37 -17.64 8.91
N GLU A 166 -18.34 -18.06 9.65
CA GLU A 166 -18.15 -17.76 11.06
C GLU A 166 -17.82 -16.28 11.30
N GLN A 167 -16.87 -15.72 10.53
CA GLN A 167 -16.52 -14.30 10.60
C GLN A 167 -17.73 -13.40 10.31
N ARG A 168 -18.54 -13.74 9.30
CA ARG A 168 -19.79 -13.02 9.00
C ARG A 168 -20.82 -13.10 10.13
N ARG A 169 -20.92 -14.25 10.80
CA ARG A 169 -21.81 -14.41 11.97
C ARG A 169 -21.33 -13.53 13.14
N ARG A 170 -20.03 -13.54 13.41
CA ARG A 170 -19.41 -12.71 14.45
C ARG A 170 -19.57 -11.22 14.16
N LEU A 171 -19.35 -10.80 12.92
CA LEU A 171 -19.54 -9.40 12.49
C LEU A 171 -20.98 -8.95 12.75
N ARG A 172 -21.98 -9.71 12.29
CA ARG A 172 -23.39 -9.40 12.54
C ARG A 172 -23.75 -9.32 14.02
N PHE A 173 -23.16 -10.18 14.85
CA PHE A 173 -23.36 -10.14 16.29
C PHE A 173 -22.82 -8.84 16.90
N LEU A 174 -21.58 -8.45 16.54
CA LEU A 174 -20.97 -7.21 17.01
C LEU A 174 -21.71 -5.96 16.53
N CYS A 175 -22.19 -5.95 15.28
CA CYS A 175 -23.03 -4.85 14.77
C CYS A 175 -24.30 -4.67 15.61
N ARG A 176 -24.98 -5.76 15.97
CA ARG A 176 -26.17 -5.70 16.85
C ARG A 176 -25.82 -5.13 18.23
N GLN A 177 -24.73 -5.60 18.84
CA GLN A 177 -24.29 -5.07 20.14
C GLN A 177 -23.99 -3.57 20.10
N LEU A 178 -23.35 -3.09 19.03
CA LEU A 178 -23.07 -1.66 18.87
C LEU A 178 -24.36 -0.84 18.77
N THR A 179 -25.34 -1.34 18.02
CA THR A 179 -26.66 -0.70 17.92
C THR A 179 -27.40 -0.71 19.26
N ASP A 180 -27.37 -1.83 20.00
CA ASP A 180 -28.00 -1.96 21.32
C ASP A 180 -27.38 -1.01 22.35
N TRP A 181 -26.09 -0.70 22.20
CA TRP A 181 -25.36 0.28 23.00
C TRP A 181 -25.58 1.75 22.54
N GLY A 182 -26.48 1.99 21.59
CA GLY A 182 -26.88 3.33 21.17
C GLY A 182 -26.07 3.92 20.01
N ALA A 183 -25.27 3.13 19.31
CA ALA A 183 -24.63 3.57 18.08
C ALA A 183 -25.66 3.79 16.96
N ASP A 184 -25.42 4.78 16.10
CA ASP A 184 -26.27 5.07 14.94
C ASP A 184 -26.30 3.87 13.98
N PRO A 185 -27.48 3.23 13.73
CA PRO A 185 -27.60 2.07 12.87
C PRO A 185 -27.03 2.30 11.46
N ALA A 186 -27.18 3.51 10.90
CA ALA A 186 -26.68 3.81 9.57
C ALA A 186 -25.14 3.83 9.52
N LEU A 187 -24.47 4.21 10.63
CA LEU A 187 -23.02 4.15 10.74
C LEU A 187 -22.52 2.73 10.98
N VAL A 188 -23.26 1.94 11.75
CA VAL A 188 -22.96 0.52 11.97
C VAL A 188 -23.06 -0.25 10.66
N ASP A 189 -24.07 0.02 9.83
CA ASP A 189 -24.22 -0.62 8.51
C ASP A 189 -23.10 -0.21 7.55
N ARG A 190 -22.71 1.07 7.52
CA ARG A 190 -21.55 1.53 6.72
C ARG A 190 -20.25 0.88 7.16
N LEU A 191 -20.05 0.72 8.47
CA LEU A 191 -18.89 0.03 9.02
C LEU A 191 -18.91 -1.46 8.65
N ALA A 192 -20.06 -2.12 8.78
CA ALA A 192 -20.22 -3.52 8.40
C ALA A 192 -19.90 -3.73 6.92
N HIS A 193 -20.44 -2.87 6.05
CA HIS A 193 -20.17 -2.92 4.63
C HIS A 193 -18.67 -2.73 4.34
N LEU A 194 -18.03 -1.74 4.94
CA LEU A 194 -16.58 -1.52 4.80
C LEU A 194 -15.78 -2.75 5.26
N LEU A 195 -16.13 -3.37 6.38
CA LEU A 195 -15.45 -4.58 6.88
C LEU A 195 -15.66 -5.80 5.98
N GLU A 196 -16.73 -5.82 5.18
CA GLU A 196 -17.02 -6.90 4.23
C GLU A 196 -16.37 -6.69 2.85
N THR A 197 -16.17 -5.45 2.42
CA THR A 197 -15.73 -5.12 1.05
C THR A 197 -14.33 -4.52 0.95
N ALA A 198 -13.83 -3.88 2.01
CA ALA A 198 -12.52 -3.25 2.01
C ALA A 198 -11.40 -4.29 2.06
N ASP A 199 -10.32 -3.97 1.36
CA ASP A 199 -9.12 -4.80 1.38
C ASP A 199 -8.41 -4.78 2.76
N ASP A 200 -7.71 -5.88 3.09
CA ASP A 200 -7.03 -6.06 4.37
C ASP A 200 -6.07 -4.92 4.74
N LEU A 201 -5.45 -4.25 3.74
CA LEU A 201 -4.51 -3.16 3.98
C LEU A 201 -5.23 -1.87 4.39
N THR A 202 -6.37 -1.60 3.77
CA THR A 202 -7.30 -0.53 4.18
C THR A 202 -7.81 -0.77 5.60
N LEU A 203 -8.19 -2.01 5.94
CA LEU A 203 -8.64 -2.38 7.28
C LEU A 203 -7.54 -2.25 8.35
N MET A 204 -6.30 -2.66 8.06
CA MET A 204 -5.16 -2.50 8.97
C MET A 204 -4.82 -1.05 9.30
N ARG A 205 -5.18 -0.11 8.41
CA ARG A 205 -4.94 1.33 8.57
C ARG A 205 -6.16 2.07 9.13
N MET A 206 -7.28 1.37 9.35
CA MET A 206 -8.51 1.98 9.84
C MET A 206 -8.27 2.70 11.17
N ARG A 207 -8.44 4.02 11.16
CA ARG A 207 -8.46 4.87 12.35
C ARG A 207 -9.86 5.43 12.51
N PRO A 208 -10.54 5.22 13.65
CA PRO A 208 -11.93 5.62 13.81
C PRO A 208 -12.23 7.08 13.45
N TYR A 209 -11.34 8.01 13.82
CA TYR A 209 -11.54 9.43 13.50
C TYR A 209 -11.24 9.80 12.05
N ALA A 210 -10.29 9.12 11.39
CA ALA A 210 -10.06 9.35 9.96
C ALA A 210 -11.24 8.85 9.13
N LEU A 211 -11.86 7.74 9.55
CA LEU A 211 -13.07 7.21 8.93
C LEU A 211 -14.29 8.09 9.18
N ALA A 212 -14.40 8.68 10.39
CA ALA A 212 -15.43 9.66 10.71
C ALA A 212 -15.34 10.90 9.81
N ASP A 213 -14.13 11.46 9.66
CA ASP A 213 -13.86 12.60 8.79
C ASP A 213 -14.21 12.24 7.33
N TYR A 214 -13.85 11.03 6.88
CA TYR A 214 -14.20 10.53 5.54
C TYR A 214 -15.71 10.44 5.32
N TRP A 215 -16.47 9.92 6.29
CA TRP A 215 -17.92 9.82 6.20
C TRP A 215 -18.66 11.14 6.45
N GLY A 216 -17.94 12.22 6.76
CA GLY A 216 -18.52 13.53 7.09
C GLY A 216 -19.29 13.54 8.42
N VAL A 217 -18.91 12.66 9.35
CA VAL A 217 -19.60 12.48 10.64
C VAL A 217 -18.79 13.14 11.76
N PRO A 218 -19.42 13.84 12.71
CA PRO A 218 -18.71 14.40 13.86
C PRO A 218 -17.96 13.31 14.65
N ARG A 219 -16.67 13.50 14.91
CA ARG A 219 -15.81 12.54 15.64
C ARG A 219 -16.39 12.06 16.98
N LYS A 220 -17.16 12.93 17.66
CA LYS A 220 -17.87 12.62 18.92
C LYS A 220 -19.02 11.61 18.75
N ARG A 221 -19.57 11.49 17.54
CA ARG A 221 -20.68 10.58 17.22
C ARG A 221 -20.23 9.15 16.92
N CYS A 222 -18.93 8.95 16.64
CA CYS A 222 -18.39 7.63 16.33
C CYS A 222 -18.16 6.75 17.57
N TRP A 223 -18.01 7.35 18.76
CA TRP A 223 -17.78 6.61 20.01
C TRP A 223 -18.32 7.40 21.21
N ASN A 224 -19.65 7.43 21.37
CA ASN A 224 -20.29 7.75 22.65
C ASN A 224 -20.80 6.43 23.24
N PHE A 225 -19.86 5.62 23.74
CA PHE A 225 -20.18 4.51 24.63
C PHE A 225 -19.87 5.03 26.03
N SER A 226 -20.90 5.49 26.74
CA SER A 226 -20.84 5.79 28.18
C SER A 226 -21.30 4.55 28.95
#